data_AF-A0AAU8FEL3-F1
#
_entry.id   AF-A0AAU8FEL3-F1
#
_cell.length_a   1.000
_cell.length_b   1.000
_cell.length_c   1.000
_cell.angle_alpha   90.00
_cell.angle_beta   90.00
_cell.angle_gamma   90.00
#
_symmetry.space_group_name_H-M   'P 1'
#
loop_
_entity.id
_entity.type
_entity.pdbx_description
1 polymer ?
#
loop_
_entity_poly.entity_id
_entity_poly.type
_entity_poly.pdbx_seq_one_letter_code
_entity_poly.pdbx_strand_id
1 'polypeptide(L)'
;MMQNKTKRWCLLCLVWVSCYTADSEQPERTVKEVVDRVVTRLYETLTPAQLDTISDAYILSVLSRRDQETLATRFWTFEANVPVKVSVMRHTGQKIPPFWLERNGFRKTSMLVKNEEYTYEVWQKDFDKGGDRVGDQWIR
;
A
#
# COMPACT_ATOMS: atom_id res chain seq x y z
N MET A 1 43.01 40.14 33.84
CA MET A 1 43.20 38.82 33.22
C MET A 1 43.03 37.76 34.30
N MET A 2 41.85 37.15 34.45
CA MET A 2 41.71 35.84 35.10
C MET A 2 40.39 35.19 34.69
N GLN A 3 40.50 33.95 34.21
CA GLN A 3 39.53 33.25 33.39
C GLN A 3 38.44 32.53 34.20
N ASN A 4 37.28 32.51 33.56
CA ASN A 4 35.98 31.95 33.93
C ASN A 4 36.03 30.41 34.05
N LYS A 5 35.56 29.82 35.16
CA LYS A 5 35.31 28.37 35.25
C LYS A 5 34.01 28.10 35.98
N THR A 6 32.91 28.20 35.25
CA THR A 6 31.62 27.67 35.71
C THR A 6 30.85 27.12 34.51
N LYS A 7 30.19 25.98 34.73
CA LYS A 7 29.23 25.31 33.82
C LYS A 7 29.83 24.59 32.61
N ARG A 8 30.43 23.42 32.86
CA ARG A 8 30.53 22.34 31.85
C ARG A 8 30.26 20.99 32.50
N TRP A 9 29.04 20.74 32.99
CA TRP A 9 28.69 19.39 33.46
C TRP A 9 27.20 19.03 33.44
N CYS A 10 26.45 19.45 32.42
CA CYS A 10 25.07 18.96 32.22
C CYS A 10 24.69 18.63 30.77
N LEU A 11 25.60 18.70 29.79
CA LEU A 11 25.21 18.57 28.36
C LEU A 11 25.50 17.22 27.70
N LEU A 12 25.96 16.21 28.45
CA LEU A 12 26.35 14.91 27.88
C LEU A 12 25.27 13.81 27.94
N CYS A 13 24.14 14.01 28.63
CA CYS A 13 23.09 12.98 28.72
C CYS A 13 21.98 13.08 27.67
N LEU A 14 21.85 14.21 26.95
CA LEU A 14 20.74 14.42 26.01
C LEU A 14 20.99 13.88 24.59
N VAL A 15 22.20 13.42 24.28
CA VAL A 15 22.55 12.93 22.93
C VAL A 15 22.27 11.42 22.76
N TRP A 16 22.08 10.67 23.85
CA TRP A 16 21.92 9.20 23.77
C TRP A 16 20.47 8.72 23.63
N VAL A 17 19.47 9.58 23.83
CA VAL A 17 18.06 9.19 23.70
C VAL A 17 17.56 9.31 22.26
N SER A 18 18.29 9.99 21.38
CA SER A 18 17.82 10.30 20.02
C SER A 18 17.98 9.17 18.98
N CYS A 19 18.49 7.99 19.36
CA CYS A 19 18.68 6.86 18.44
C CYS A 19 17.83 5.62 18.77
N TYR A 20 16.93 5.70 19.75
CA TYR A 20 15.96 4.63 20.04
C TYR A 20 14.58 4.92 19.43
N THR A 21 14.55 5.39 18.19
CA THR A 21 13.44 5.04 17.29
C THR A 21 13.99 3.99 16.34
N ALA A 22 14.28 2.82 16.91
CA ALA A 22 14.36 1.62 16.09
C ALA A 22 12.96 1.47 15.49
N ASP A 23 12.84 1.82 14.21
CA ASP A 23 11.71 1.45 13.38
C ASP A 23 11.68 -0.08 13.44
N SER A 24 10.92 -0.61 14.41
CA SER A 24 10.73 -2.04 14.54
C SER A 24 10.16 -2.48 13.20
N GLU A 25 10.96 -3.17 12.40
CA GLU A 25 10.52 -3.84 11.18
C GLU A 25 9.40 -4.80 11.59
N GLN A 26 8.18 -4.28 11.65
CA GLN A 26 7.02 -5.09 11.93
C GLN A 26 6.93 -6.11 10.80
N PRO A 27 6.58 -7.37 11.10
CA PRO A 27 6.54 -8.43 10.10
C PRO A 27 5.77 -7.97 8.87
N GLU A 28 6.34 -8.28 7.71
CA GLU A 28 5.71 -8.02 6.42
C GLU A 28 4.30 -8.60 6.40
N ARG A 29 3.28 -7.77 6.12
CA ARG A 29 1.88 -8.24 6.09
C ARG A 29 1.56 -8.85 4.72
N THR A 30 1.04 -10.06 4.72
CA THR A 30 0.47 -10.73 3.56
C THR A 30 -0.94 -10.20 3.26
N VAL A 31 -1.39 -10.37 2.01
CA VAL A 31 -2.78 -10.06 1.62
C VAL A 31 -3.78 -10.82 2.50
N LYS A 32 -3.51 -12.10 2.78
CA LYS A 32 -4.36 -12.95 3.61
C LYS A 32 -4.53 -12.38 5.01
N GLU A 33 -3.44 -12.03 5.68
CA GLU A 33 -3.50 -11.47 7.04
C GLU A 33 -4.27 -10.14 7.09
N VAL A 34 -4.11 -9.31 6.06
CA VAL A 34 -4.87 -8.06 5.95
C VAL A 34 -6.36 -8.35 5.80
N VAL A 35 -6.73 -9.24 4.87
CA VAL A 35 -8.13 -9.59 4.62
C VAL A 35 -8.76 -10.25 5.84
N ASP A 36 -8.13 -11.28 6.41
CA ASP A 36 -8.64 -12.01 7.57
C ASP A 36 -8.92 -11.05 8.74
N ARG A 37 -7.95 -10.19 9.09
CA ARG A 37 -8.11 -9.23 10.18
C ARG A 37 -9.21 -8.21 9.91
N VAL A 38 -9.32 -7.70 8.69
CA VAL A 38 -10.35 -6.71 8.33
C VAL A 38 -11.73 -7.35 8.39
N VAL A 39 -11.89 -8.55 7.82
CA VAL A 39 -13.14 -9.30 7.85
C VAL A 39 -13.55 -9.63 9.28
N THR A 40 -12.64 -10.14 10.11
CA THR A 40 -12.91 -10.39 11.53
C THR A 40 -13.39 -9.13 12.24
N ARG A 41 -12.68 -8.00 12.05
CA ARG A 41 -13.09 -6.72 12.66
C ARG A 41 -14.47 -6.26 12.20
N LEU A 42 -14.81 -6.45 10.92
CA LEU A 42 -16.14 -6.11 10.42
C LEU A 42 -17.23 -6.94 11.10
N TYR A 43 -17.03 -8.25 11.25
CA TYR A 43 -17.99 -9.13 11.94
C TYR A 43 -18.10 -8.85 13.45
N GLU A 44 -17.02 -8.41 14.10
CA GLU A 44 -17.05 -8.03 15.53
C GLU A 44 -17.75 -6.69 15.79
N THR A 45 -17.74 -5.78 14.81
CA THR A 45 -18.20 -4.40 15.00
C THR A 45 -19.56 -4.09 14.37
N LEU A 46 -19.98 -4.86 13.37
CA LEU A 46 -21.21 -4.60 12.62
C LEU A 46 -22.22 -5.72 12.77
N THR A 47 -23.49 -5.33 12.82
CA THR A 47 -24.61 -6.26 12.72
C THR A 47 -24.76 -6.78 11.28
N PRO A 48 -25.44 -7.93 11.06
CA PRO A 48 -25.70 -8.44 9.72
C PRO A 48 -26.37 -7.42 8.78
N ALA A 49 -27.34 -6.65 9.28
CA ALA A 49 -28.01 -5.61 8.49
C ALA A 49 -27.07 -4.43 8.09
N GLN A 50 -26.07 -4.13 8.92
CA GLN A 50 -25.06 -3.13 8.60
C GLN A 50 -24.01 -3.66 7.61
N LEU A 51 -23.66 -4.94 7.70
CA LEU A 51 -22.76 -5.59 6.73
C LEU A 51 -23.38 -5.60 5.32
N ASP A 52 -24.68 -5.82 5.20
CA ASP A 52 -25.41 -5.77 3.91
C ASP A 52 -25.44 -4.38 3.27
N THR A 53 -25.21 -3.33 4.06
CA THR A 53 -25.30 -1.92 3.61
C THR A 53 -23.96 -1.20 3.65
N ILE A 54 -22.86 -1.94 3.86
CA ILE A 54 -21.51 -1.38 3.96
C ILE A 54 -21.11 -0.70 2.64
N SER A 55 -20.47 0.47 2.74
CA SER A 55 -19.99 1.22 1.57
C SER A 55 -18.50 1.02 1.33
N ASP A 56 -18.04 1.21 0.09
CA ASP A 56 -16.62 1.20 -0.26
C ASP A 56 -15.81 2.19 0.59
N ALA A 57 -16.36 3.38 0.84
CA ALA A 57 -15.73 4.42 1.65
C ALA A 57 -15.51 3.96 3.10
N TYR A 58 -16.49 3.24 3.67
CA TYR A 58 -16.34 2.68 5.01
C TYR A 58 -15.26 1.58 5.04
N ILE A 59 -15.25 0.66 4.08
CA ILE A 59 -14.20 -0.38 3.99
C ILE A 59 -12.82 0.27 3.92
N LEU A 60 -12.64 1.30 3.08
CA LEU A 60 -11.38 2.04 2.98
C LEU A 60 -10.99 2.73 4.29
N SER A 61 -11.96 3.21 5.09
CA SER A 61 -11.71 3.81 6.40
C SER A 61 -11.26 2.80 7.47
N VAL A 62 -11.65 1.53 7.33
CA VAL A 62 -11.24 0.44 8.24
C VAL A 62 -9.79 0.01 7.96
N LEU A 63 -9.33 0.15 6.70
CA LEU A 63 -7.98 -0.20 6.27
C LEU A 63 -6.96 0.85 6.74
N SER A 64 -5.93 0.40 7.46
CA SER A 64 -4.79 1.27 7.76
C SER A 64 -3.98 1.55 6.49
N ARG A 65 -3.15 2.60 6.51
CA ARG A 65 -2.25 2.92 5.39
C ARG A 65 -1.40 1.71 4.96
N ARG A 66 -0.85 0.97 5.93
CA ARG A 66 -0.05 -0.23 5.68
C ARG A 66 -0.87 -1.34 5.01
N ASP A 67 -2.13 -1.49 5.38
CA ASP A 67 -3.02 -2.47 4.74
C ASP A 67 -3.29 -2.09 3.29
N GLN A 68 -3.54 -0.81 3.03
CA GLN A 68 -3.71 -0.29 1.68
C GLN A 68 -2.45 -0.46 0.84
N GLU A 69 -1.26 -0.34 1.42
CA GLU A 69 0.02 -0.58 0.73
C GLU A 69 0.20 -2.07 0.41
N THR A 70 -0.06 -2.97 1.37
CA THR A 70 -0.04 -4.43 1.15
C THR A 70 -1.02 -4.85 0.04
N LEU A 71 -2.28 -4.41 0.11
CA LEU A 71 -3.30 -4.75 -0.88
C LEU A 71 -3.00 -4.19 -2.27
N ALA A 72 -2.31 -3.05 -2.34
CA ALA A 72 -1.98 -2.39 -3.60
C ALA A 72 -0.77 -3.01 -4.32
N THR A 73 0.12 -3.69 -3.60
CA THR A 73 1.44 -4.10 -4.12
C THR A 73 1.68 -5.60 -4.11
N ARG A 74 0.99 -6.35 -3.25
CA ARG A 74 1.25 -7.78 -3.02
C ARG A 74 0.19 -8.72 -3.57
N PHE A 75 -0.89 -8.19 -4.14
CA PHE A 75 -1.94 -9.03 -4.71
C PHE A 75 -1.49 -9.70 -6.00
N TRP A 76 -0.85 -8.95 -6.89
CA TRP A 76 -0.24 -9.44 -8.11
C TRP A 76 1.16 -8.85 -8.26
N THR A 77 2.16 -9.72 -8.21
CA THR A 77 3.56 -9.37 -8.36
C THR A 77 4.16 -10.22 -9.49
N PHE A 78 4.98 -9.60 -10.33
CA PHE A 78 5.75 -10.28 -11.36
C PHE A 78 7.10 -9.59 -11.52
N GLU A 79 8.10 -10.35 -11.96
CA GLU A 79 9.42 -9.82 -12.28
C GLU A 79 9.55 -9.64 -13.79
N ALA A 80 10.03 -8.46 -14.21
CA ALA A 80 10.31 -8.17 -15.61
C ALA A 80 11.83 -8.02 -15.80
N ASN A 81 12.40 -8.83 -16.71
CA ASN A 81 13.83 -8.81 -17.04
C ASN A 81 14.23 -7.69 -18.01
N VAL A 82 13.26 -6.94 -18.52
CA VAL A 82 13.39 -5.77 -19.39
C VAL A 82 12.37 -4.72 -18.95
N PRO A 83 12.52 -3.44 -19.33
CA PRO A 83 11.47 -2.44 -19.12
C PRO A 83 10.16 -2.87 -19.81
N VAL A 84 9.04 -2.72 -19.11
CA VAL A 84 7.71 -3.16 -19.58
C VAL A 84 6.65 -2.09 -19.35
N LYS A 85 5.66 -2.06 -20.24
CA LYS A 85 4.43 -1.28 -20.07
C LYS A 85 3.32 -2.22 -19.63
N VAL A 86 2.77 -1.97 -18.45
CA VAL A 86 1.70 -2.79 -17.88
C VAL A 86 0.37 -2.11 -18.17
N SER A 87 -0.57 -2.87 -18.74
CA SER A 87 -1.92 -2.41 -19.03
C SER A 87 -2.92 -3.13 -18.13
N VAL A 88 -3.68 -2.37 -17.33
CA VAL A 88 -4.79 -2.88 -16.52
C VAL A 88 -6.10 -2.57 -17.24
N MET A 89 -6.86 -3.60 -17.56
CA MET A 89 -8.19 -3.49 -18.14
C MET A 89 -9.23 -3.48 -17.02
N ARG A 90 -9.97 -2.38 -16.90
CA ARG A 90 -10.99 -2.21 -15.87
C ARG A 90 -12.36 -2.09 -16.52
N HIS A 91 -13.32 -2.88 -16.06
CA HIS A 91 -14.69 -2.82 -16.56
C HIS A 91 -15.32 -1.43 -16.30
N THR A 92 -15.87 -0.80 -17.34
CA THR A 92 -16.42 0.56 -17.25
C THR A 92 -17.70 0.64 -16.41
N GLY A 93 -18.42 -0.48 -16.21
CA GLY A 93 -19.61 -0.52 -15.37
C GLY A 93 -19.32 -0.47 -13.86
N GLN A 94 -18.06 -0.68 -13.45
CA GLN A 94 -17.67 -0.44 -12.06
C GLN A 94 -17.69 1.08 -11.80
N LYS A 95 -18.42 1.54 -10.78
CA LYS A 95 -18.59 2.98 -10.52
C LYS A 95 -17.32 3.65 -9.99
N ILE A 96 -16.62 2.95 -9.09
CA ILE A 96 -15.47 3.50 -8.38
C ILE A 96 -14.21 2.80 -8.86
N PRO A 97 -13.14 3.51 -9.24
CA PRO A 97 -11.86 2.90 -9.55
C PRO A 97 -11.17 2.40 -8.28
N PRO A 98 -10.39 1.31 -8.34
CA PRO A 98 -9.60 0.88 -7.19
C PRO A 98 -8.67 1.99 -6.70
N PHE A 99 -8.64 2.20 -5.37
CA PHE A 99 -7.87 3.28 -4.73
C PHE A 99 -6.38 3.28 -5.08
N TRP A 100 -5.82 2.13 -5.45
CA TRP A 100 -4.42 1.95 -5.74
C TRP A 100 -4.03 2.31 -7.18
N LEU A 101 -5.00 2.38 -8.10
CA LEU A 101 -4.72 2.45 -9.53
C LEU A 101 -3.99 3.76 -9.87
N GLU A 102 -4.67 4.89 -9.68
CA GLU A 102 -4.08 6.22 -9.92
C GLU A 102 -2.94 6.52 -8.94
N ARG A 103 -3.12 6.16 -7.66
CA ARG A 103 -2.11 6.39 -6.61
C ARG A 103 -0.76 5.74 -6.91
N ASN A 104 -0.77 4.54 -7.49
CA ASN A 104 0.46 3.83 -7.85
C ASN A 104 1.06 4.29 -9.18
N GLY A 105 0.48 5.31 -9.82
CA GLY A 105 0.99 5.93 -11.04
C GLY A 105 0.44 5.36 -12.34
N PHE A 106 -0.61 4.52 -12.29
CA PHE A 106 -1.32 4.17 -13.53
C PHE A 106 -2.08 5.37 -14.05
N ARG A 107 -2.00 5.58 -15.37
CA ARG A 107 -2.68 6.66 -16.06
C ARG A 107 -3.78 6.09 -16.93
N LYS A 108 -4.97 6.67 -16.83
CA LYS A 108 -6.07 6.34 -17.73
C LYS A 108 -5.71 6.73 -19.15
N THR A 109 -5.90 5.80 -20.08
CA THR A 109 -5.70 6.04 -21.51
C THR A 109 -7.02 6.35 -22.20
N SER A 110 -6.98 6.72 -23.48
CA SER A 110 -8.15 6.82 -24.34
C SER A 110 -8.57 5.47 -24.96
N MET A 111 -7.85 4.37 -24.66
CA MET A 111 -8.13 3.07 -25.24
C MET A 111 -9.31 2.39 -24.54
N LEU A 112 -10.13 1.71 -25.35
CA LEU A 112 -11.20 0.84 -24.89
C LEU A 112 -11.00 -0.56 -25.47
N VAL A 113 -11.23 -1.57 -24.66
CA VAL A 113 -11.23 -2.98 -25.07
C VAL A 113 -12.64 -3.51 -24.86
N LYS A 114 -13.19 -4.24 -25.83
CA LYS A 114 -14.54 -4.80 -25.75
C LYS A 114 -14.48 -6.31 -25.98
N ASN A 115 -15.10 -7.07 -25.09
CA ASN A 115 -15.44 -8.47 -25.34
C ASN A 115 -16.96 -8.58 -25.62
N GLU A 116 -17.49 -9.79 -25.76
CA GLU A 116 -18.91 -10.00 -26.11
C GLU A 116 -19.89 -9.37 -25.11
N GLU A 117 -19.48 -9.21 -23.84
CA GLU A 117 -20.37 -8.85 -22.74
C GLU A 117 -20.03 -7.48 -22.11
N TYR A 118 -18.78 -7.05 -22.17
CA TYR A 118 -18.26 -5.93 -21.39
C TYR A 118 -17.31 -5.02 -22.17
N THR A 119 -17.32 -3.74 -21.78
CA THR A 119 -16.36 -2.74 -22.24
C THR A 119 -15.41 -2.38 -21.10
N TYR A 120 -14.13 -2.35 -21.40
CA TYR A 120 -13.05 -2.07 -20.47
C TYR A 120 -12.33 -0.80 -20.88
N GLU A 121 -12.03 0.03 -19.90
CA GLU A 121 -11.07 1.11 -20.04
C GLU A 121 -9.67 0.60 -19.69
N VAL A 122 -8.67 1.15 -20.38
CA VAL A 122 -7.28 0.73 -20.20
C VAL A 122 -6.51 1.78 -19.41
N TRP A 123 -5.81 1.31 -18.38
CA TRP A 123 -4.89 2.09 -17.56
C TRP A 123 -3.47 1.57 -17.74
N GLN A 124 -2.49 2.45 -17.85
CA GLN A 124 -1.11 2.06 -18.13
C GLN A 124 -0.09 2.69 -17.19
N LYS A 125 0.96 1.93 -16.88
CA LYS A 125 2.16 2.40 -16.19
C LYS A 125 3.39 1.70 -16.79
N ASP A 126 4.45 2.48 -16.95
CA ASP A 126 5.76 1.96 -17.35
C ASP A 126 6.55 1.52 -16.11
N PHE A 127 7.22 0.39 -16.20
CA PHE A 127 8.07 -0.20 -15.18
C PHE A 127 9.44 -0.49 -15.78
N ASP A 128 10.50 -0.16 -15.04
CA ASP A 128 11.86 -0.45 -15.45
C ASP A 128 12.23 -1.93 -15.22
N LYS A 129 13.36 -2.34 -15.81
CA LYS A 129 13.93 -3.67 -15.60
C LYS A 129 14.15 -3.93 -14.11
N GLY A 130 13.78 -5.13 -13.67
CA GLY A 130 13.86 -5.55 -12.26
C GLY A 130 12.53 -5.41 -11.53
N GLY A 131 11.60 -4.60 -12.06
CA GLY A 131 10.35 -4.26 -11.38
C GLY A 131 10.59 -3.55 -10.05
N ASP A 132 9.68 -2.69 -9.63
CA ASP A 132 9.64 -2.33 -8.22
C ASP A 132 9.25 -3.62 -7.46
N ARG A 133 10.23 -4.32 -6.89
CA ARG A 133 10.01 -5.51 -6.07
C ARG A 133 9.17 -5.11 -4.85
N VAL A 134 8.14 -5.90 -4.57
CA VAL A 134 7.70 -6.15 -3.19
C VAL A 134 7.71 -7.66 -3.02
N GLY A 135 8.82 -8.18 -2.48
CA GLY A 135 9.05 -9.61 -2.25
C GLY A 135 10.48 -10.04 -2.58
N ASP A 136 11.46 -9.53 -1.84
CA ASP A 136 12.77 -10.16 -1.78
C ASP A 136 12.64 -11.48 -1.04
N GLN A 137 12.68 -12.59 -1.78
CA GLN A 137 13.17 -13.93 -1.39
C GLN A 137 12.40 -14.96 -2.20
N TRP A 138 13.00 -15.53 -3.25
CA TRP A 138 12.81 -16.90 -3.77
C TRP A 138 13.64 -17.09 -5.05
N ILE A 139 14.97 -17.08 -4.94
CA ILE A 139 15.85 -17.88 -5.82
C ILE A 139 16.98 -18.45 -4.95
N ARG A 140 16.77 -19.66 -4.45
CA ARG A 140 17.77 -20.73 -4.39
C ARG A 140 17.09 -22.02 -4.76
#